data_AF-A0A7D8UCS8-F1
#
_entry.id   AF-A0A7D8UCS8-F1
#
_cell.length_a   1.000
_cell.length_b   1.000
_cell.length_c   1.000
_cell.angle_alpha   90.00
_cell.angle_beta   90.00
_cell.angle_gamma   90.00
#
_symmetry.space_group_name_H-M   'P 1'
#
loop_
_entity.id
_entity.type
_entity.pdbx_description
1 polymer ?
#
loop_
_entity_poly.entity_id
_entity_poly.type
_entity_poly.pdbx_seq_one_letter_code
_entity_poly.pdbx_strand_id
1 'polypeptide(L)'
;MIVSTLTEAKGENGVRPNEFAELFGFRWNAELDIRSIKTHLSLHHLPCQSPEMVRIEFWVTMVAYNAIRTTAFGSVQIAGTKPREVSFFSCCQFGLAAWDAIDFKRGVEHRSHCVRNGQ
;
A
#
# COMPACT_ATOMS: atom_id res chain seq x y z
N MET A 1 -11.30 -20.37 -15.12
CA MET A 1 -12.62 -20.84 -14.64
C MET A 1 -12.85 -20.24 -13.27
N ILE A 2 -13.95 -19.51 -13.08
CA ILE A 2 -14.33 -18.89 -11.81
C ILE A 2 -15.36 -19.81 -11.15
N VAL A 3 -15.14 -20.21 -9.90
CA VAL A 3 -16.06 -21.09 -9.15
C VAL A 3 -16.62 -20.29 -7.96
N SER A 4 -17.94 -20.28 -7.83
CA SER A 4 -18.65 -19.56 -6.77
C SER A 4 -19.76 -20.43 -6.19
N THR A 5 -20.07 -20.25 -4.91
CA THR A 5 -21.17 -20.93 -4.20
C THR A 5 -22.48 -20.15 -4.23
N LEU A 6 -22.55 -19.03 -4.98
CA LEU A 6 -23.78 -18.26 -5.17
C LEU A 6 -24.87 -19.16 -5.76
N THR A 7 -25.93 -19.40 -4.97
CA THR A 7 -27.00 -20.35 -5.25
C THR A 7 -27.98 -19.88 -6.34
N GLU A 8 -28.00 -18.59 -6.66
CA GLU A 8 -28.92 -17.96 -7.62
C GLU A 8 -28.31 -17.79 -9.02
N ALA A 9 -27.62 -18.81 -9.52
CA ALA A 9 -26.96 -18.74 -10.83
C ALA A 9 -27.90 -18.95 -12.04
N LYS A 10 -29.15 -19.38 -11.82
CA LYS A 10 -30.08 -19.73 -12.91
C LYS A 10 -31.52 -19.31 -12.57
N GLY A 11 -32.00 -18.26 -13.21
CA GLY A 11 -33.35 -17.73 -13.07
C GLY A 11 -33.48 -16.31 -13.64
N GLU A 12 -34.68 -15.74 -13.58
CA GLU A 12 -34.99 -14.35 -13.97
C GLU A 12 -34.26 -13.29 -13.12
N ASN A 13 -33.83 -13.67 -11.90
CA ASN A 13 -32.91 -12.91 -11.02
C ASN A 13 -31.46 -13.43 -11.07
N GLY A 14 -31.08 -14.17 -12.11
CA GLY A 14 -29.74 -14.76 -12.23
C GLY A 14 -28.63 -13.71 -12.33
N VAL A 15 -27.59 -13.86 -11.51
CA VAL A 15 -26.43 -12.94 -11.50
C VAL A 15 -25.75 -12.96 -12.86
N ARG A 16 -25.62 -11.77 -13.48
CA ARG A 16 -25.04 -11.64 -14.82
C ARG A 16 -23.52 -11.86 -14.77
N PRO A 17 -22.88 -12.35 -15.86
CA PRO A 17 -21.43 -12.53 -15.90
C PRO A 17 -20.63 -11.27 -15.53
N ASN A 18 -21.14 -10.07 -15.87
CA ASN A 18 -20.50 -8.80 -15.50
C ASN A 18 -20.56 -8.52 -13.99
N GLU A 19 -21.67 -8.83 -13.33
CA GLU A 19 -21.80 -8.66 -11.88
C GLU A 19 -20.87 -9.61 -11.13
N PHE A 20 -20.71 -10.84 -11.65
CA PHE A 20 -19.67 -11.76 -11.18
C PHE A 20 -18.26 -11.19 -11.37
N ALA A 21 -17.96 -10.62 -12.54
CA ALA A 21 -16.66 -10.04 -12.80
C ALA A 21 -16.34 -8.87 -11.85
N GLU A 22 -17.33 -8.01 -11.56
CA GLU A 22 -17.20 -6.94 -10.56
C GLU A 22 -16.95 -7.49 -9.16
N LEU A 23 -17.68 -8.55 -8.76
CA LEU A 23 -17.49 -9.21 -7.48
C LEU A 23 -16.06 -9.76 -7.33
N PHE A 24 -15.55 -10.41 -8.37
CA PHE A 24 -14.17 -10.90 -8.41
C PHE A 24 -13.14 -9.76 -8.49
N GLY A 25 -13.51 -8.62 -9.05
CA GLY A 25 -12.72 -7.38 -9.04
C GLY A 25 -12.38 -6.90 -7.64
N PHE A 26 -13.26 -7.09 -6.65
CA PHE A 26 -12.94 -6.76 -5.25
C PHE A 26 -11.82 -7.64 -4.67
N ARG A 27 -11.77 -8.92 -5.04
CA ARG A 27 -10.66 -9.79 -4.63
C ARG A 27 -9.33 -9.33 -5.23
N TRP A 28 -9.37 -8.95 -6.51
CA TRP A 28 -8.19 -8.41 -7.20
C TRP A 28 -7.67 -7.14 -6.54
N ASN A 29 -8.56 -6.27 -6.08
CA ASN A 29 -8.19 -5.08 -5.32
C ASN A 29 -7.37 -5.42 -4.07
N ALA A 30 -7.81 -6.41 -3.28
CA ALA A 30 -7.05 -6.85 -2.11
C ALA A 30 -5.67 -7.44 -2.49
N GLU A 31 -5.59 -8.16 -3.60
CA GLU A 31 -4.32 -8.70 -4.11
C GLU A 31 -3.35 -7.59 -4.55
N LEU A 32 -3.85 -6.55 -5.23
CA LEU A 32 -3.06 -5.37 -5.58
C LEU A 32 -2.58 -4.59 -4.35
N ASP A 33 -3.43 -4.53 -3.30
CA ASP A 33 -3.08 -3.90 -2.03
C ASP A 33 -1.94 -4.66 -1.33
N ILE A 34 -2.04 -6.00 -1.25
CA ILE A 34 -0.98 -6.86 -0.70
C ILE A 34 0.30 -6.75 -1.54
N ARG A 35 0.19 -6.72 -2.88
CA ARG A 35 1.34 -6.50 -3.76
C ARG A 35 2.03 -5.19 -3.43
N SER A 36 1.27 -4.10 -3.33
CA SER A 36 1.80 -2.76 -3.03
C SER A 36 2.54 -2.73 -1.69
N ILE A 37 2.00 -3.41 -0.67
CA ILE A 37 2.66 -3.54 0.64
C ILE A 37 4.01 -4.26 0.51
N LYS A 38 4.03 -5.39 -0.21
CA LYS A 38 5.26 -6.18 -0.39
C LYS A 38 6.32 -5.45 -1.20
N THR A 39 5.92 -4.75 -2.27
CA THR A 39 6.86 -4.15 -3.23
C THR A 39 7.33 -2.76 -2.84
N HIS A 40 6.44 -1.92 -2.29
CA HIS A 40 6.73 -0.50 -2.08
C HIS A 40 7.00 -0.12 -0.63
N LEU A 41 6.63 -0.95 0.36
CA LEU A 41 6.95 -0.73 1.77
C LEU A 41 8.03 -1.69 2.30
N SER A 42 8.86 -2.23 1.42
CA SER A 42 10.01 -3.09 1.77
C SER A 42 9.68 -4.33 2.60
N LEU A 43 8.42 -4.78 2.65
CA LEU A 43 8.03 -6.02 3.34
C LEU A 43 8.53 -7.29 2.62
N HIS A 44 9.25 -7.15 1.50
CA HIS A 44 9.91 -8.24 0.79
C HIS A 44 11.09 -8.84 1.58
N HIS A 45 11.77 -8.01 2.39
CA HIS A 45 12.89 -8.46 3.22
C HIS A 45 12.90 -7.68 4.53
N LEU A 46 12.54 -8.35 5.63
CA LEU A 46 12.57 -7.79 6.98
C LEU A 46 13.98 -8.05 7.56
N PRO A 47 14.81 -7.01 7.80
CA PRO A 47 16.18 -7.19 8.29
C PRO A 47 16.23 -7.54 9.79
N CYS A 48 15.12 -7.40 10.51
CA CYS A 48 15.06 -7.67 11.94
C CYS A 48 15.30 -9.16 12.26
N GLN A 49 16.26 -9.43 13.13
CA GLN A 49 16.65 -10.80 13.50
C GLN A 49 15.80 -11.39 14.66
N SER A 50 15.12 -10.54 15.43
CA SER A 50 14.27 -10.95 16.57
C SER A 50 12.80 -11.04 16.17
N PRO A 51 12.06 -12.10 16.59
CA PRO A 51 10.64 -12.27 16.25
C PRO A 51 9.74 -11.17 16.83
N GLU A 52 10.16 -10.51 17.91
CA GLU A 52 9.44 -9.36 18.46
C GLU A 52 9.56 -8.13 17.57
N MET A 53 10.78 -7.83 17.10
CA MET A 53 11.04 -6.72 16.20
C MET A 53 10.36 -6.90 14.84
N VAL A 54 10.31 -8.14 14.33
CA VAL A 54 9.57 -8.45 13.10
C VAL A 54 8.08 -8.13 13.22
N ARG A 55 7.45 -8.39 14.37
CA ARG A 55 6.05 -8.02 14.60
C ARG A 55 5.86 -6.51 14.58
N ILE A 56 6.75 -5.77 15.23
CA ILE A 56 6.71 -4.30 15.25
C ILE A 56 6.87 -3.76 13.84
N GLU A 57 7.86 -4.25 13.10
CA GLU A 57 8.10 -3.84 11.72
C GLU A 57 6.86 -4.09 10.84
N PHE A 58 6.25 -5.27 10.95
CA PHE A 58 5.01 -5.58 10.24
C PHE A 58 3.87 -4.61 10.57
N TRP A 59 3.64 -4.33 11.86
CA TRP A 59 2.58 -3.39 12.28
C TRP A 59 2.86 -1.96 11.81
N VAL A 60 4.11 -1.50 11.89
CA VAL A 60 4.51 -0.19 11.38
C VAL A 60 4.30 -0.11 9.88
N THR A 61 4.61 -1.16 9.12
CA THR A 61 4.32 -1.22 7.68
C THR A 61 2.82 -1.11 7.39
N MET A 62 1.96 -1.77 8.17
CA MET A 62 0.51 -1.65 8.02
C MET A 62 0.01 -0.22 8.30
N VAL A 63 0.56 0.43 9.34
CA VAL A 63 0.25 1.83 9.64
C VAL A 63 0.71 2.75 8.51
N ALA A 64 1.92 2.57 8.00
CA ALA A 64 2.47 3.35 6.90
C ALA A 64 1.63 3.21 5.61
N TYR A 65 1.18 1.99 5.29
CA TYR A 65 0.26 1.77 4.17
C TYR A 65 -1.05 2.56 4.31
N ASN A 66 -1.67 2.52 5.50
CA ASN A 66 -2.91 3.27 5.77
C ASN A 66 -2.68 4.79 5.68
N ALA A 67 -1.53 5.28 6.13
CA ALA A 67 -1.15 6.69 6.01
C ALA A 67 -1.04 7.11 4.54
N ILE A 68 -0.34 6.33 3.70
CA ILE A 68 -0.21 6.61 2.27
C ILE A 68 -1.58 6.60 1.57
N ARG A 69 -2.46 5.66 1.92
CA ARG A 69 -3.84 5.61 1.39
C ARG A 69 -4.66 6.82 1.80
N THR A 70 -4.44 7.36 2.99
CA THR A 70 -5.09 8.58 3.46
C THR A 70 -4.59 9.80 2.67
N THR A 71 -3.29 9.88 2.40
CA THR A 71 -2.72 10.93 1.53
C THR A 71 -3.29 10.84 0.11
N ALA A 72 -3.42 9.63 -0.44
CA ALA A 72 -4.06 9.41 -1.74
C ALA A 72 -5.52 9.87 -1.73
N PHE A 73 -6.27 9.59 -0.66
CA PHE A 73 -7.63 10.09 -0.49
C PHE A 73 -7.69 11.62 -0.46
N GLY A 74 -6.76 12.28 0.22
CA GLY A 74 -6.63 13.75 0.18
C GLY A 74 -6.43 14.28 -1.24
N SER A 75 -5.58 13.63 -2.05
CA SER A 75 -5.39 14.02 -3.46
C SER A 75 -6.66 13.87 -4.30
N VAL A 76 -7.45 12.83 -4.03
CA VAL A 76 -8.74 12.57 -4.69
C VAL A 76 -9.78 13.62 -4.35
N GLN A 77 -9.86 14.05 -3.08
CA GLN A 77 -10.76 15.13 -2.69
C GLN A 77 -10.49 16.42 -3.47
N ILE A 78 -9.22 16.67 -3.81
CA ILE A 78 -8.80 17.85 -4.58
C ILE A 78 -9.04 17.65 -6.09
N ALA A 79 -8.70 16.48 -6.63
CA ALA A 79 -8.72 16.20 -8.07
C ALA A 79 -10.07 15.67 -8.60
N GLY A 80 -10.99 15.24 -7.72
CA GLY A 80 -12.27 14.64 -8.09
C GLY A 80 -12.17 13.26 -8.77
N THR A 81 -11.05 12.57 -8.65
CA THR A 81 -10.78 11.27 -9.30
C THR A 81 -11.14 10.09 -8.39
N LYS A 82 -11.13 8.84 -8.89
CA LYS A 82 -11.37 7.69 -8.01
C LYS A 82 -10.11 7.39 -7.17
N PRO A 83 -10.23 7.02 -5.88
CA PRO A 83 -9.09 6.68 -5.02
C PRO A 83 -8.14 5.61 -5.56
N ARG A 84 -8.64 4.73 -6.45
CA ARG A 84 -7.85 3.64 -7.06
C ARG A 84 -7.16 4.04 -8.37
N GLU A 85 -7.51 5.18 -8.94
CA GLU A 85 -6.83 5.74 -10.12
C GLU A 85 -5.55 6.48 -9.71
N VAL A 86 -5.38 6.77 -8.42
CA VAL A 86 -4.16 7.37 -7.87
C VAL A 86 -3.08 6.33 -7.68
N SER A 87 -1.90 6.58 -8.27
CA SER A 87 -0.73 5.72 -8.12
C SER A 87 -0.26 5.69 -6.66
N PHE A 88 -0.25 4.48 -6.08
CA PHE A 88 0.27 4.25 -4.74
C PHE A 88 1.74 4.65 -4.63
N PHE A 89 2.55 4.28 -5.63
CA PHE A 89 3.98 4.59 -5.67
C PHE A 89 4.25 6.10 -5.65
N SER A 90 3.49 6.88 -6.42
CA SER A 90 3.62 8.34 -6.44
C SER A 90 3.26 8.97 -5.09
N CYS A 91 2.27 8.42 -4.38
CA CYS A 91 1.94 8.86 -3.02
C CYS A 91 3.05 8.55 -2.02
N CYS A 92 3.70 7.38 -2.14
CA CYS A 92 4.88 7.05 -1.33
C CYS A 92 6.01 8.06 -1.56
N GLN A 93 6.34 8.34 -2.82
CA GLN A 93 7.39 9.30 -3.17
C GLN A 93 7.07 10.69 -2.66
N PHE A 94 5.82 11.12 -2.76
CA PHE A 94 5.38 12.40 -2.19
C PHE A 94 5.58 12.45 -0.67
N GLY A 95 5.21 11.38 0.04
CA GLY A 95 5.43 11.27 1.49
C GLY A 95 6.91 11.36 1.86
N LEU A 96 7.78 10.65 1.14
CA LEU A 96 9.24 10.71 1.35
C LEU A 96 9.79 12.12 1.07
N ALA A 97 9.41 12.73 -0.04
CA ALA A 97 9.84 14.08 -0.38
C ALA A 97 9.35 15.13 0.64
N ALA A 98 8.14 14.95 1.19
CA ALA A 98 7.63 15.80 2.26
C ALA A 98 8.46 15.63 3.54
N TRP A 99 8.88 14.42 3.88
CA TRP A 99 9.79 14.15 5.00
C TRP A 99 11.15 14.81 4.79
N ASP A 100 11.77 14.63 3.63
CA ASP A 100 13.06 15.26 3.30
C ASP A 100 12.99 16.79 3.43
N ALA A 101 11.89 17.41 3.00
CA ALA A 101 11.67 18.84 3.13
C ALA A 101 11.50 19.29 4.59
N ILE A 102 10.86 18.46 5.44
CA ILE A 102 10.72 18.71 6.88
C ILE A 102 12.08 18.61 7.56
N ASP A 103 12.88 17.60 7.23
CA ASP A 103 14.21 17.38 7.80
C ASP A 103 15.16 18.53 7.44
N PHE A 104 15.13 18.99 6.18
CA PHE A 104 15.85 20.19 5.75
C PHE A 104 15.46 21.42 6.58
N LYS A 105 14.16 21.65 6.81
CA LYS A 105 13.67 22.79 7.60
C LYS A 105 14.01 22.70 9.08
N ARG A 106 14.16 21.49 9.62
CA ARG A 106 14.56 21.28 11.02
C ARG A 106 16.06 21.45 11.23
N GLY A 107 16.86 21.65 10.18
CA GLY A 107 18.31 21.79 10.30
C GLY A 107 18.94 20.57 10.99
N VAL A 108 18.32 19.39 10.86
CA VAL A 108 18.89 18.16 11.40
C VAL A 108 20.07 17.82 10.51
N GLU A 109 21.25 18.23 10.95
CA GLU A 109 22.52 17.80 10.39
C GLU A 109 22.51 16.27 10.41
N HIS A 110 22.27 15.65 9.26
CA HIS A 110 22.28 14.21 9.10
C HIS A 110 23.70 13.76 9.40
N ARG A 111 23.95 13.36 10.65
CA ARG A 111 25.25 12.90 11.11
C ARG A 111 25.55 11.62 10.33
N SER A 112 26.29 11.76 9.23
CA SER A 112 26.82 10.70 8.39
C SER A 112 27.86 9.89 9.18
N HIS A 113 27.44 9.18 10.22
CA HIS A 113 28.04 7.93 10.61
C HIS A 113 27.22 6.89 9.83
N CYS A 114 27.67 6.34 8.71
CA CYS A 114 28.84 5.49 8.62
C CYS A 114 29.57 5.64 7.28
N VAL A 115 30.76 6.23 7.29
CA VAL A 115 31.84 5.84 6.38
C VAL A 115 33.02 5.45 7.27
N ARG A 116 33.65 4.31 6.94
CA ARG A 116 34.80 3.62 7.59
C ARG A 116 34.38 2.47 8.51
N ASN A 117 34.91 1.24 8.42
CA ASN A 117 36.08 0.71 7.72
C ASN A 117 35.99 -0.83 7.65
N GLY A 118 36.64 -1.40 6.63
CA GLY A 118 36.94 -2.82 6.45
C GLY A 118 37.19 -3.01 4.94
N GLN A 119 38.41 -2.82 4.42
CA GLN A 119 39.50 -3.82 4.49
C GLN A 119 38.97 -5.25 4.42
#